data_AF-A0A9D9S3N4-F1
#
_entry.id   AF-A0A9D9S3N4-F1
#
_cell.length_a   1.000
_cell.length_b   1.000
_cell.length_c   1.000
_cell.angle_alpha   90.00
_cell.angle_beta   90.00
_cell.angle_gamma   90.00
#
_symmetry.space_group_name_H-M   'P 1'
#
loop_
_entity.id
_entity.type
_entity.pdbx_description
1 polymer ?
#
loop_
_entity_poly.entity_id
_entity_poly.type
_entity_poly.pdbx_seq_one_letter_code
_entity_poly.pdbx_strand_id
1 'polypeptide(L)' 'MSSRLIYGFHAVTAKLRHDPESIKEIVFDATRHDARARDLLAHAELQGVKVIGA' A
#
# COMPACT_ATOMS: atom_id res chain seq x y z
N MET A 1 -3.03 20.77 4.86
CA MET A 1 -3.10 19.29 4.91
C MET A 1 -1.70 18.74 4.71
N SER A 2 -1.06 18.24 5.77
CA SER A 2 0.28 17.61 5.67
C SER A 2 0.11 16.11 5.46
N SER A 3 0.77 15.53 4.45
CA SER A 3 0.87 14.08 4.30
C SER A 3 2.07 13.55 5.05
N ARG A 4 1.89 12.40 5.71
CA ARG A 4 2.97 11.67 6.36
C ARG A 4 3.27 10.40 5.57
N LEU A 5 4.55 10.13 5.37
CA LEU A 5 5.00 8.88 4.78
C LEU A 5 5.09 7.79 5.85
N ILE A 6 4.67 6.59 5.49
CA ILE A 6 4.86 5.35 6.24
C ILE A 6 5.52 4.33 5.31
N TYR A 7 6.30 3.43 5.88
CA TYR A 7 7.12 2.52 5.09
C TYR A 7 7.06 1.09 5.64
N GLY A 8 7.30 0.13 4.74
CA GLY A 8 7.33 -1.28 5.07
C GLY A 8 5.95 -1.95 5.02
N PHE A 9 5.94 -3.22 4.61
CA PHE A 9 4.71 -3.99 4.38
C PHE A 9 3.79 -3.99 5.60
N HIS A 10 4.31 -4.20 6.80
CA HIS A 10 3.48 -4.27 8.00
C HIS A 10 2.72 -2.96 8.27
N ALA A 11 3.40 -1.82 8.20
CA ALA A 11 2.77 -0.53 8.46
C ALA A 11 1.74 -0.17 7.39
N VAL A 12 2.07 -0.40 6.11
CA VAL A 12 1.17 -0.11 4.99
C VAL A 12 -0.06 -1.03 5.02
N THR A 13 0.14 -2.34 5.21
CA THR A 13 -0.97 -3.30 5.30
C THR A 13 -1.83 -3.06 6.55
N ALA A 14 -1.24 -2.70 7.68
CA ALA A 14 -2.01 -2.33 8.88
C ALA A 14 -2.86 -1.09 8.62
N LYS A 15 -2.31 -0.06 7.96
CA LYS A 15 -3.06 1.14 7.63
C LYS A 15 -4.17 0.86 6.62
N LEU A 16 -3.91 0.03 5.60
CA LEU A 16 -4.92 -0.44 4.63
C LEU A 16 -6.09 -1.15 5.32
N ARG A 17 -5.83 -1.93 6.37
CA ARG A 17 -6.87 -2.67 7.11
C ARG A 17 -7.68 -1.80 8.04
N HIS A 18 -7.06 -0.79 8.66
CA HIS A 18 -7.69 0.00 9.71
C HIS A 18 -8.34 1.29 9.19
N ASP A 19 -7.76 1.93 8.17
CA ASP A 19 -8.17 3.25 7.69
C ASP A 19 -7.69 3.45 6.23
N PRO A 20 -8.24 2.69 5.27
CA PRO A 20 -7.83 2.72 3.87
C PRO A 20 -8.10 4.08 3.20
N GLU A 21 -9.17 4.78 3.58
CA GLU A 21 -9.56 6.07 3.00
C GLU A 21 -8.54 7.19 3.27
N SER A 22 -7.77 7.08 4.36
CA SER A 22 -6.69 8.02 4.65
C SER A 22 -5.44 7.83 3.78
N ILE A 23 -5.32 6.70 3.05
CA ILE A 23 -4.19 6.40 2.19
C ILE A 23 -4.40 7.07 0.84
N LYS A 24 -3.50 8.01 0.51
CA LYS A 24 -3.56 8.71 -0.78
C LYS A 24 -3.09 7.84 -1.94
N GLU A 25 -1.95 7.18 -1.75
CA GLU A 25 -1.37 6.25 -2.72
C GLU A 25 -0.30 5.37 -2.06
N ILE A 26 -0.06 4.21 -2.66
CA ILE A 26 1.01 3.28 -2.27
C ILE A 26 2.03 3.24 -3.41
N VAL A 27 3.28 3.55 -3.10
CA VAL A 27 4.39 3.38 -4.03
C VAL A 27 5.11 2.07 -3.70
N PHE A 28 5.39 1.27 -4.72
CA PHE A 28 6.14 0.02 -4.58
C PHE A 28 7.14 -0.15 -5.72
N ASP A 29 8.19 -0.94 -5.48
CA ASP A 29 9.16 -1.30 -6.51
C ASP A 29 8.53 -2.29 -7.50
N ALA A 30 8.39 -1.86 -8.76
CA ALA A 30 7.74 -2.63 -9.81
C ALA A 30 8.47 -3.94 -10.18
N THR A 31 9.75 -4.06 -9.82
CA THR A 31 10.56 -5.26 -10.06
C THR A 31 10.31 -6.36 -9.02
N ARG A 32 9.52 -6.07 -7.98
CA ARG A 32 9.19 -7.05 -6.93
C ARG A 32 8.00 -7.93 -7.28
N HIS A 33 8.25 -9.23 -7.26
CA HIS A 33 7.26 -10.27 -7.58
C HIS A 33 7.08 -11.32 -6.45
N ASP A 34 7.61 -11.05 -5.26
CA ASP A 34 7.49 -11.97 -4.12
C ASP A 34 6.11 -11.92 -3.45
N ALA A 35 5.87 -12.88 -2.54
CA ALA A 35 4.59 -13.04 -1.86
C ALA A 35 4.13 -11.79 -1.12
N ARG A 36 5.05 -11.04 -0.48
CA ARG A 36 4.66 -9.87 0.32
C ARG A 36 4.15 -8.73 -0.56
N ALA A 37 4.79 -8.53 -1.71
CA ALA A 37 4.33 -7.54 -2.70
C ALA A 37 2.95 -7.94 -3.25
N ARG A 38 2.77 -9.21 -3.61
CA ARG A 38 1.47 -9.73 -4.10
C ARG A 38 0.36 -9.54 -3.06
N ASP A 39 0.62 -9.88 -1.80
CA ASP A 39 -0.37 -9.72 -0.71
C ASP A 39 -0.74 -8.25 -0.49
N LEU A 40 0.24 -7.34 -0.55
CA LEU A 40 0.00 -5.91 -0.43
C LEU A 40 -0.87 -5.39 -1.59
N LEU A 41 -0.55 -5.77 -2.82
CA LEU A 41 -1.29 -5.36 -4.01
C LEU A 41 -2.74 -5.86 -3.97
N ALA A 42 -2.95 -7.12 -3.57
CA ALA A 42 -4.29 -7.68 -3.42
C ALA A 42 -5.11 -6.95 -2.34
N HIS A 43 -4.49 -6.59 -1.22
CA HIS A 43 -5.15 -5.78 -0.19
C HIS A 43 -5.48 -4.36 -0.68
N ALA A 44 -4.58 -3.72 -1.41
CA ALA A 44 -4.81 -2.39 -1.97
C ALA A 44 -5.95 -2.40 -3.01
N GLU A 45 -5.97 -3.39 -3.90
CA GLU A 45 -7.02 -3.59 -4.89
C GLU A 45 -8.40 -3.81 -4.23
N LEU A 46 -8.47 -4.68 -3.22
CA LEU A 46 -9.71 -4.94 -2.47
C LEU A 46 -10.29 -3.67 -1.83
N GLN A 47 -9.44 -2.73 -1.42
CA GLN A 47 -9.85 -1.47 -0.80
C GLN A 47 -9.97 -0.31 -1.80
N GLY A 48 -9.73 -0.54 -3.10
CA GLY A 48 -9.76 0.51 -4.12
C GLY A 48 -8.68 1.59 -3.96
N VAL A 49 -7.57 1.26 -3.28
CA VAL A 49 -6.48 2.22 -3.02
C VAL A 49 -5.56 2.29 -4.23
N LYS A 50 -5.19 3.52 -4.63
CA LYS A 50 -4.29 3.77 -5.75
C LYS A 50 -2.88 3.23 -5.46
N VAL A 51 -2.34 2.47 -6.42
CA VAL A 51 -0.96 1.94 -6.36
C VAL A 51 -0.15 2.45 -7.55
N ILE A 52 1.11 2.82 -7.31
CA ILE A 52 2.07 3.27 -8.32
C ILE A 52 3.33 2.41 -8.23
N GLY A 53 3.70 1.78 -9.34
CA GLY A 53 4.99 1.12 -9.50
C GLY A 53 6.07 2.17 -9.79
N ALA A 54 7.15 2.15 -9.02
CA ALA A 54 8.36 2.95 -9.22
C ALA A 54 9.56 2.06 -9.60
#